data_AF-A0A8X7Q487-F1
#
_entry.id   AF-A0A8X7Q487-F1
#
_cell.length_a   1.000
_cell.length_b   1.000
_cell.length_c   1.000
_cell.angle_alpha   90.00
_cell.angle_beta   90.00
_cell.angle_gamma   90.00
#
_symmetry.space_group_name_H-M   'P 1'
#
loop_
_entity.id
_entity.type
_entity.pdbx_description
1 polymer ?
#
loop_
_entity_poly.entity_id
_entity_poly.type
_entity_poly.pdbx_seq_one_letter_code
_entity_poly.pdbx_strand_id
1 'polypeptide(L)'
;MRRFPGHKELWLYLKDFSEAFGIREMIRFNVRVEFVGEEEKRDDVRRWIVRSREEVSGKVMEEIFDAVVVATGHYSHPRLPSIKGMESWKRKQVHSHVYRVPDPFRNEVVVVVGNSMSGQDISMELVEVAKEVHLSAKSLDISSGLSKVISKHQNLLLHPQIESLEDDGRVIFVDGTWVVADTILYCTGYSYKFPFLESKGRVEVDDDRVGPLFEHTFPPCLSPSLSFVGIPRKLIGFPFFEAQAKWIAQVLSGKSSLPSPDQMLQSVADFYRSRDLAGVPKHNTHDIADFTYCDKYADYVGFPHLEEWRKQLCLSALTNSQENLETYRDSWDDHELLQEALQSSHFTNFNC
;
A
#
# COMPACT_ATOMS: atom_id res chain seq x y z
N MET A 1 22.19 13.56 -7.64
CA MET A 1 21.06 12.61 -7.73
C MET A 1 19.98 13.07 -6.77
N ARG A 2 18.70 13.09 -7.17
CA ARG A 2 17.59 13.46 -6.28
C ARG A 2 17.11 12.20 -5.54
N ARG A 3 17.06 12.22 -4.21
CA ARG A 3 16.69 11.06 -3.37
C ARG A 3 15.20 10.73 -3.42
N PHE A 4 14.36 11.75 -3.54
CA PHE A 4 12.92 11.62 -3.64
C PHE A 4 12.47 12.04 -5.05
N PRO A 5 12.51 11.11 -6.03
CA PRO A 5 12.04 11.39 -7.38
C PRO A 5 10.52 11.62 -7.39
N GLY A 6 10.05 12.47 -8.28
CA GLY A 6 8.61 12.65 -8.50
C GLY A 6 7.98 11.39 -9.11
N HIS A 7 6.65 11.27 -8.98
CA HIS A 7 5.92 10.10 -9.49
C HIS A 7 6.14 9.85 -11.00
N LYS A 8 6.36 10.92 -11.79
CA LYS A 8 6.65 10.82 -13.23
C LYS A 8 8.03 10.20 -13.50
N GLU A 9 9.03 10.56 -12.71
CA GLU A 9 10.37 9.98 -12.81
C GLU A 9 10.34 8.49 -12.45
N LEU A 10 9.60 8.13 -11.38
CA LEU A 10 9.41 6.74 -11.00
C LEU A 10 8.66 5.93 -12.08
N TRP A 11 7.62 6.51 -12.70
CA TRP A 11 6.92 5.88 -13.81
C TRP A 11 7.82 5.63 -15.02
N LEU A 12 8.66 6.60 -15.38
CA LEU A 12 9.65 6.43 -16.46
C LEU A 12 10.63 5.31 -16.13
N TYR A 13 11.17 5.26 -14.91
CA TYR A 13 12.04 4.17 -14.46
C TYR A 13 11.38 2.79 -14.63
N LEU A 14 10.12 2.63 -14.20
CA LEU A 14 9.40 1.37 -14.34
C LEU A 14 9.10 1.01 -15.81
N LYS A 15 8.78 2.01 -16.64
CA LYS A 15 8.58 1.82 -18.07
C LYS A 15 9.88 1.34 -18.73
N ASP A 16 10.99 2.02 -18.49
CA ASP A 16 12.29 1.72 -19.09
C ASP A 16 12.81 0.35 -18.60
N PHE A 17 12.61 0.02 -17.32
CA PHE A 17 12.85 -1.32 -16.79
C PHE A 17 12.05 -2.38 -17.56
N SER A 18 10.74 -2.16 -17.77
CA SER A 18 9.91 -3.13 -18.50
C SER A 18 10.33 -3.33 -19.96
N GLU A 19 10.88 -2.29 -20.59
CA GLU A 19 11.37 -2.33 -21.97
C GLU A 19 12.73 -3.02 -22.04
N ALA A 20 13.67 -2.67 -21.16
CA ALA A 20 15.02 -3.24 -21.13
C ALA A 20 15.02 -4.77 -20.92
N PHE A 21 14.06 -5.29 -20.16
CA PHE A 21 13.93 -6.72 -19.89
C PHE A 21 12.91 -7.44 -20.78
N GLY A 22 12.35 -6.78 -21.80
CA GLY A 22 11.35 -7.40 -22.69
C GLY A 22 10.07 -7.83 -21.98
N ILE A 23 9.75 -7.25 -20.81
CA ILE A 23 8.55 -7.61 -20.04
C ILE A 23 7.31 -6.99 -20.68
N ARG A 24 7.48 -5.83 -21.33
CA ARG A 24 6.38 -5.05 -21.91
C ARG A 24 5.54 -5.84 -22.93
N GLU A 25 6.16 -6.73 -23.70
CA GLU A 25 5.46 -7.57 -24.70
C GLU A 25 4.58 -8.66 -24.07
N MET A 26 4.83 -9.00 -22.81
CA MET A 26 4.03 -9.96 -22.03
C MET A 26 2.80 -9.32 -21.39
N ILE A 27 2.70 -7.99 -21.40
CA ILE A 27 1.63 -7.23 -20.74
C ILE A 27 0.56 -6.83 -21.76
N ARG A 28 -0.69 -7.19 -21.48
CA ARG A 28 -1.86 -6.68 -22.21
C ARG A 28 -2.46 -5.48 -21.46
N PHE A 29 -2.10 -4.27 -21.90
CA PHE A 29 -2.68 -3.04 -21.36
C PHE A 29 -4.14 -2.87 -21.80
N ASN A 30 -4.91 -2.07 -21.05
CA ASN A 30 -6.35 -1.84 -21.29
C ASN A 30 -7.18 -3.14 -21.30
N VAL A 31 -6.73 -4.15 -20.55
CA VAL A 31 -7.44 -5.41 -20.34
C VAL A 31 -7.70 -5.57 -18.85
N ARG A 32 -8.97 -5.61 -18.47
CA ARG A 32 -9.40 -5.81 -17.09
C ARG A 32 -9.72 -7.27 -16.86
N VAL A 33 -9.16 -7.85 -15.81
CA VAL A 33 -9.57 -9.19 -15.34
C VAL A 33 -10.89 -9.05 -14.59
N GLU A 34 -11.92 -9.76 -15.05
CA GLU A 34 -13.26 -9.75 -14.46
C GLU A 34 -13.51 -10.97 -13.59
N PHE A 35 -12.87 -12.10 -13.89
CA PHE A 35 -13.04 -13.35 -13.16
C PHE A 35 -11.79 -14.22 -13.21
N VAL A 36 -11.51 -14.88 -12.09
CA VAL A 36 -10.50 -15.92 -11.91
C VAL A 36 -11.14 -17.01 -11.04
N GLY A 37 -11.24 -18.22 -11.57
CA GLY A 37 -11.76 -19.37 -10.84
C GLY A 37 -11.14 -20.67 -11.33
N GLU A 38 -11.25 -21.74 -10.54
CA GLU A 38 -10.77 -23.06 -10.99
C GLU A 38 -11.65 -23.61 -12.11
N GLU A 39 -11.01 -24.26 -13.09
CA GLU A 39 -11.71 -25.05 -14.10
C GLU A 39 -12.45 -26.22 -13.43
N GLU A 40 -13.69 -26.51 -13.86
CA GLU A 40 -14.41 -27.68 -13.38
C GLU A 40 -13.70 -28.97 -13.83
N LYS A 41 -13.45 -29.86 -12.85
CA LYS A 41 -12.63 -31.09 -12.93
C LYS A 41 -12.72 -31.79 -14.31
N ARG A 42 -11.69 -31.61 -15.13
CA ARG A 42 -11.40 -32.47 -16.28
C ARG A 42 -10.27 -33.47 -16.00
N ASP A 43 -9.26 -33.09 -15.21
CA ASP A 43 -8.07 -33.90 -14.88
C ASP A 43 -7.60 -33.69 -13.42
N ASP A 44 -6.59 -34.44 -12.97
CA ASP A 44 -5.93 -34.29 -11.64
C ASP A 44 -5.10 -33.00 -11.51
N VAL A 45 -4.89 -32.26 -12.61
CA VAL A 45 -4.13 -31.01 -12.63
C VAL A 45 -5.05 -29.81 -12.46
N ARG A 46 -4.81 -29.00 -11.42
CA ARG A 46 -5.55 -27.76 -11.19
C ARG A 46 -5.20 -26.72 -12.26
N ARG A 47 -6.23 -26.15 -12.89
CA ARG A 47 -6.12 -25.04 -13.84
C ARG A 47 -7.09 -23.92 -13.50
N TRP A 48 -6.80 -22.72 -14.00
CA TRP A 48 -7.51 -21.50 -13.71
C TRP A 48 -8.12 -20.94 -14.97
N ILE A 49 -9.43 -20.71 -14.94
CA ILE A 49 -10.14 -19.92 -15.95
C ILE A 49 -9.99 -18.45 -15.58
N VAL A 50 -9.42 -17.67 -16.49
CA VAL A 50 -9.32 -16.22 -16.38
C VAL A 50 -10.18 -15.59 -17.46
N ARG A 51 -11.22 -14.86 -17.06
CA ARG A 51 -12.00 -14.02 -17.97
C ARG A 51 -11.56 -12.58 -17.86
N SER A 52 -11.29 -11.97 -19.00
CA SER A 52 -10.86 -10.58 -19.09
C SER A 52 -11.60 -9.83 -20.20
N ARG A 53 -11.67 -8.51 -20.07
CA ARG A 53 -12.33 -7.61 -21.02
C ARG A 53 -11.34 -6.57 -21.51
N GLU A 54 -11.23 -6.43 -22.83
CA GLU A 54 -10.55 -5.29 -23.45
C GLU A 54 -11.44 -4.03 -23.35
N GLU A 55 -10.93 -2.96 -22.75
CA GLU A 55 -11.69 -1.75 -22.43
C GLU A 55 -12.18 -1.01 -23.69
N VAL A 56 -11.39 -1.01 -24.77
CA VAL A 56 -11.70 -0.24 -25.99
C VAL A 56 -12.74 -0.94 -26.86
N SER A 57 -12.57 -2.24 -27.11
CA SER A 57 -13.49 -3.00 -27.98
C SER A 57 -14.67 -3.63 -27.22
N GLY A 58 -14.56 -3.75 -25.90
CA GLY A 58 -15.50 -4.50 -25.06
C GLY A 58 -15.37 -6.03 -25.20
N LYS A 59 -14.43 -6.53 -26.01
CA LYS A 59 -14.24 -7.96 -26.26
C LYS A 59 -13.89 -8.69 -24.96
N VAL A 60 -14.64 -9.76 -24.70
CA VAL A 60 -14.37 -10.68 -23.58
C VAL A 60 -13.53 -11.84 -24.10
N MET A 61 -12.50 -12.19 -23.33
CA MET A 61 -11.61 -13.31 -23.56
C MET A 61 -11.68 -14.23 -22.36
N GLU A 62 -11.66 -15.53 -22.62
CA GLU A 62 -11.54 -16.57 -21.60
C GLU A 62 -10.33 -17.43 -21.96
N GLU A 63 -9.42 -17.57 -21.00
CA GLU A 63 -8.18 -18.30 -21.17
C GLU A 63 -7.92 -19.18 -19.95
N ILE A 64 -7.22 -20.29 -20.18
CA ILE A 64 -6.87 -21.26 -19.16
C ILE A 64 -5.39 -21.11 -18.83
N PHE A 65 -5.08 -21.05 -17.54
CA PHE A 65 -3.71 -20.94 -17.03
C PHE A 65 -3.43 -22.01 -15.98
N ASP A 66 -2.21 -22.54 -15.97
CA ASP A 66 -1.78 -23.50 -14.93
C ASP A 66 -1.58 -22.82 -13.57
N ALA A 67 -1.27 -21.53 -13.56
CA ALA A 67 -1.10 -20.74 -12.35
C ALA A 67 -1.54 -19.28 -12.53
N VAL A 68 -1.96 -18.66 -11.42
CA VAL A 68 -2.32 -17.25 -11.32
C VAL A 68 -1.52 -16.59 -10.20
N VAL A 69 -0.91 -15.45 -10.51
CA VAL A 69 -0.23 -14.58 -9.54
C VAL A 69 -1.02 -13.28 -9.42
N VAL A 70 -1.59 -13.01 -8.24
CA VAL A 70 -2.37 -11.80 -7.99
C VAL A 70 -1.44 -10.68 -7.52
N ALA A 71 -1.25 -9.68 -8.37
CA ALA A 71 -0.37 -8.52 -8.13
C ALA A 71 -1.10 -7.17 -8.35
N THR A 72 -2.40 -7.09 -7.98
CA THR A 72 -3.27 -5.93 -8.28
C THR A 72 -3.09 -4.75 -7.32
N GLY A 73 -2.21 -4.87 -6.31
CA GLY A 73 -2.06 -3.89 -5.25
C GLY A 73 -3.30 -3.78 -4.34
N HIS A 74 -3.24 -2.88 -3.36
CA HIS A 74 -4.28 -2.72 -2.35
C HIS A 74 -4.63 -1.27 -1.98
N TYR A 75 -4.01 -0.27 -2.63
CA TYR A 75 -4.28 1.16 -2.38
C TYR A 75 -5.28 1.77 -3.39
N SER A 76 -6.32 1.02 -3.74
CA SER A 76 -7.33 1.46 -4.73
C SER A 76 -8.78 1.37 -4.27
N HIS A 77 -9.10 0.64 -3.20
CA HIS A 77 -10.45 0.58 -2.65
C HIS A 77 -10.53 1.40 -1.36
N PRO A 78 -11.09 2.61 -1.39
CA PRO A 78 -11.18 3.49 -0.21
C PRO A 78 -11.82 2.81 0.99
N ARG A 79 -11.23 2.99 2.17
CA ARG A 79 -11.85 2.61 3.44
C ARG A 79 -12.50 3.85 4.05
N LEU A 80 -13.82 3.92 4.02
CA LEU A 80 -14.56 5.02 4.64
C LEU A 80 -14.83 4.74 6.13
N PRO A 81 -14.74 5.76 7.00
CA PRO A 81 -15.15 5.62 8.39
C PRO A 81 -16.67 5.56 8.50
N SER A 82 -17.17 5.19 9.68
CA SER A 82 -18.57 5.41 10.06
C SER A 82 -18.63 6.58 11.02
N ILE A 83 -19.21 7.70 10.58
CA ILE A 83 -19.36 8.93 11.36
C ILE A 83 -20.84 9.31 11.39
N LYS A 84 -21.35 9.68 12.56
CA LYS A 84 -22.74 10.12 12.71
C LYS A 84 -23.00 11.34 11.80
N GLY A 85 -24.08 11.28 11.01
CA GLY A 85 -24.50 12.37 10.12
C GLY A 85 -23.79 12.43 8.77
N MET A 86 -22.89 11.50 8.47
CA MET A 86 -22.18 11.42 7.19
C MET A 86 -23.12 11.35 5.96
N GLU A 87 -24.26 10.67 6.07
CA GLU A 87 -25.26 10.59 4.99
C GLU A 87 -26.10 11.87 4.85
N SER A 88 -26.23 12.65 5.93
CA SER A 88 -27.00 13.90 5.95
C SER A 88 -26.17 15.12 5.54
N TRP A 89 -24.84 14.97 5.45
CA TRP A 89 -23.92 16.04 5.09
C TRP A 89 -24.12 16.49 3.64
N LYS A 90 -24.47 17.76 3.44
CA LYS A 90 -24.86 18.31 2.12
C LYS A 90 -23.68 18.88 1.33
N ARG A 91 -22.51 19.03 1.95
CA ARG A 91 -21.31 19.61 1.30
C ARG A 91 -20.38 18.51 0.77
N LYS A 92 -19.19 18.88 0.30
CA LYS A 92 -18.30 17.95 -0.40
C LYS A 92 -17.67 16.94 0.56
N GLN A 93 -17.65 15.69 0.12
CA GLN A 93 -16.98 14.57 0.80
C GLN A 93 -16.14 13.84 -0.24
N VAL A 94 -14.85 13.66 0.01
CA VAL A 94 -13.91 13.01 -0.91
C VAL A 94 -12.94 12.12 -0.16
N HIS A 95 -12.47 11.05 -0.78
CA HIS A 95 -11.37 10.24 -0.25
C HIS A 95 -10.05 10.62 -0.93
N SER A 96 -8.92 10.43 -0.24
CA SER A 96 -7.57 10.64 -0.80
C SER A 96 -7.32 9.88 -2.11
N HIS A 97 -8.10 8.84 -2.38
CA HIS A 97 -8.03 8.06 -3.62
C HIS A 97 -8.38 8.88 -4.87
N VAL A 98 -9.28 9.86 -4.74
CA VAL A 98 -9.69 10.75 -5.84
C VAL A 98 -8.99 12.10 -5.81
N TYR A 99 -8.20 12.38 -4.77
CA TYR A 99 -7.35 13.56 -4.72
C TYR A 99 -6.30 13.52 -5.84
N ARG A 100 -6.03 14.67 -6.46
CA ARG A 100 -5.09 14.78 -7.60
C ARG A 100 -4.15 15.97 -7.47
N VAL A 101 -4.70 17.12 -7.13
CA VAL A 101 -4.00 18.39 -6.99
C VAL A 101 -4.71 19.24 -5.92
N PRO A 102 -4.02 20.21 -5.31
CA PRO A 102 -4.58 21.03 -4.23
C PRO A 102 -5.50 22.16 -4.75
N ASP A 103 -5.35 22.62 -5.99
CA ASP A 103 -6.08 23.77 -6.55
C ASP A 103 -7.63 23.75 -6.38
N PRO A 104 -8.33 22.60 -6.50
CA PRO A 104 -9.78 22.54 -6.29
C PRO A 104 -10.24 22.84 -4.86
N PHE A 105 -9.32 22.98 -3.90
CA PHE A 105 -9.60 23.28 -2.50
C PHE A 105 -9.20 24.72 -2.13
N ARG A 106 -8.86 25.54 -3.14
CA ARG A 106 -8.44 26.92 -2.93
C ARG A 106 -9.51 27.72 -2.21
N ASN A 107 -9.11 28.43 -1.14
CA ASN A 107 -9.99 29.22 -0.27
C ASN A 107 -11.11 28.42 0.44
N GLU A 108 -11.09 27.09 0.42
CA GLU A 108 -12.03 26.25 1.19
C GLU A 108 -11.54 26.05 2.63
N VAL A 109 -12.48 25.83 3.56
CA VAL A 109 -12.18 25.22 4.86
C VAL A 109 -12.27 23.69 4.70
N VAL A 110 -11.14 22.99 4.83
CA VAL A 110 -11.03 21.56 4.57
C VAL A 110 -10.76 20.80 5.86
N VAL A 111 -11.57 19.79 6.18
CA VAL A 111 -11.30 18.85 7.27
C VAL A 111 -10.68 17.58 6.70
N VAL A 112 -9.41 17.31 7.04
CA VAL A 112 -8.68 16.10 6.65
C VAL A 112 -8.82 15.05 7.75
N VAL A 113 -9.40 13.89 7.44
CA VAL A 113 -9.66 12.82 8.43
C VAL A 113 -8.58 11.74 8.34
N GLY A 114 -7.73 11.65 9.36
CA GLY A 114 -6.65 10.67 9.47
C GLY A 114 -5.27 11.31 9.32
N ASN A 115 -4.36 10.99 10.26
CA ASN A 115 -3.01 11.56 10.38
C ASN A 115 -1.90 10.54 10.06
N SER A 116 -2.12 9.68 9.08
CA SER A 116 -1.06 8.81 8.53
C SER A 116 -0.45 9.46 7.28
N MET A 117 0.27 8.69 6.45
CA MET A 117 1.05 9.22 5.31
C MET A 117 0.23 10.14 4.39
N SER A 118 -0.92 9.69 3.87
CA SER A 118 -1.77 10.53 3.01
C SER A 118 -2.33 11.75 3.73
N GLY A 119 -2.66 11.61 5.02
CA GLY A 119 -3.18 12.71 5.83
C GLY A 119 -2.18 13.85 5.96
N GLN A 120 -0.94 13.51 6.30
CA GLN A 120 0.13 14.48 6.45
C GLN A 120 0.53 15.10 5.11
N ASP A 121 0.75 14.28 4.08
CA ASP A 121 1.21 14.77 2.78
C ASP A 121 0.17 15.66 2.09
N ILE A 122 -1.10 15.25 2.09
CA ILE A 122 -2.18 16.07 1.52
C ILE A 122 -2.40 17.33 2.36
N SER A 123 -2.31 17.26 3.70
CA SER A 123 -2.43 18.48 4.51
C SER A 123 -1.33 19.48 4.15
N MET A 124 -0.08 19.03 3.96
CA MET A 124 1.03 19.90 3.54
C MET A 124 0.83 20.51 2.14
N GLU A 125 0.20 19.80 1.20
CA GLU A 125 -0.16 20.40 -0.10
C GLU A 125 -1.30 21.42 0.05
N LEU A 126 -2.25 21.16 0.95
CA LEU A 126 -3.42 22.01 1.15
C LEU A 126 -3.12 23.30 1.91
N VAL A 127 -2.16 23.32 2.85
CA VAL A 127 -1.84 24.54 3.61
C VAL A 127 -1.41 25.71 2.72
N GLU A 128 -0.86 25.42 1.53
CA GLU A 128 -0.42 26.42 0.56
C GLU A 128 -1.58 27.06 -0.24
N VAL A 129 -2.78 26.46 -0.23
CA VAL A 129 -3.91 26.92 -1.09
C VAL A 129 -5.25 27.07 -0.37
N ALA A 130 -5.53 26.25 0.64
CA ALA A 130 -6.80 26.24 1.36
C ALA A 130 -6.88 27.44 2.31
N LYS A 131 -8.10 27.85 2.65
CA LYS A 131 -8.29 28.91 3.67
C LYS A 131 -7.84 28.40 5.03
N GLU A 132 -8.35 27.23 5.43
CA GLU A 132 -8.05 26.54 6.68
C GLU A 132 -8.02 25.03 6.42
N VAL A 133 -7.09 24.33 7.05
CA VAL A 133 -6.94 22.88 7.04
C VAL A 133 -7.06 22.37 8.47
N HIS A 134 -8.09 21.56 8.73
CA HIS A 134 -8.33 20.94 10.03
C HIS A 134 -8.00 19.46 9.95
N LEU A 135 -6.85 19.07 10.45
CA LEU A 135 -6.40 17.68 10.52
C LEU A 135 -7.02 17.00 11.74
N SER A 136 -7.90 16.02 11.54
CA SER A 136 -8.50 15.22 12.60
C SER A 136 -7.76 13.89 12.77
N ALA A 137 -7.40 13.56 14.01
CA ALA A 137 -6.66 12.35 14.35
C ALA A 137 -7.27 11.60 15.55
N LYS A 138 -7.11 10.27 15.57
CA LYS A 138 -7.52 9.43 16.71
C LYS A 138 -6.61 9.61 17.93
N SER A 139 -5.32 9.90 17.69
CA SER A 139 -4.36 10.26 18.72
C SER A 139 -3.80 11.64 18.41
N LEU A 140 -3.61 12.44 19.45
CA LEU A 140 -2.96 13.74 19.38
C LEU A 140 -1.46 13.65 19.69
N ASP A 141 -0.94 12.45 19.95
CA ASP A 141 0.49 12.20 20.01
C ASP A 141 1.06 12.26 18.59
N ILE A 142 1.64 13.41 18.25
CA ILE A 142 2.17 13.72 16.93
C ILE A 142 3.70 13.74 16.92
N SER A 143 4.28 13.54 15.74
CA SER A 143 5.73 13.65 15.54
C SER A 143 6.22 15.10 15.74
N SER A 144 7.51 15.25 16.05
CA SER A 144 8.14 16.58 16.17
C SER A 144 7.99 17.39 14.89
N GLY A 145 8.14 16.75 13.73
CA GLY A 145 8.00 17.36 12.41
C GLY A 145 6.59 17.91 12.19
N LEU A 146 5.55 17.14 12.49
CA LEU A 146 4.17 17.63 12.36
C LEU A 146 3.89 18.78 13.33
N SER A 147 4.42 18.73 14.56
CA SER A 147 4.30 19.82 15.53
C SER A 147 4.94 21.12 15.04
N LYS A 148 6.13 21.04 14.42
CA LYS A 148 6.80 22.19 13.78
C LYS A 148 5.96 22.75 12.63
N VAL A 149 5.39 21.91 11.77
CA VAL A 149 4.54 22.33 10.64
C VAL A 149 3.31 23.07 11.15
N ILE A 150 2.59 22.51 12.13
CA ILE A 150 1.41 23.16 12.74
C ILE A 150 1.79 24.50 13.38
N SER A 151 2.94 24.58 14.06
CA SER A 151 3.41 25.83 14.68
C SER A 151 3.78 26.90 13.66
N LYS A 152 4.25 26.50 12.47
CA LYS A 152 4.64 27.38 11.37
C LYS A 152 3.43 27.89 10.57
N HIS A 153 2.45 27.02 10.32
CA HIS A 153 1.32 27.29 9.45
C HIS A 153 0.05 27.55 10.26
N GLN A 154 -0.30 28.83 10.45
CA GLN A 154 -1.45 29.24 11.28
C GLN A 154 -2.80 28.73 10.78
N ASN A 155 -2.90 28.36 9.49
CA ASN A 155 -4.09 27.79 8.88
C ASN A 155 -4.14 26.25 8.95
N LEU A 156 -3.19 25.59 9.61
CA LEU A 156 -3.23 24.15 9.87
C LEU A 156 -3.53 23.89 11.36
N LEU A 157 -4.69 23.30 11.65
CA LEU A 157 -5.14 23.03 13.00
C LEU A 157 -5.31 21.53 13.22
N LEU A 158 -4.80 21.02 14.35
CA LEU A 158 -4.99 19.63 14.76
C LEU A 158 -6.21 19.53 15.68
N HIS A 159 -7.08 18.58 15.37
CA HIS A 159 -8.29 18.28 16.14
C HIS A 159 -8.32 16.80 16.53
N PRO A 160 -9.02 16.44 17.62
CA PRO A 160 -9.28 15.04 17.92
C PRO A 160 -10.26 14.45 16.90
N GLN A 161 -10.67 13.21 17.14
CA GLN A 161 -11.58 12.49 16.26
C GLN A 161 -12.90 13.26 16.09
N ILE A 162 -13.48 13.20 14.89
CA ILE A 162 -14.82 13.72 14.61
C ILE A 162 -15.85 12.86 15.36
N GLU A 163 -16.76 13.53 16.07
CA GLU A 163 -17.93 12.93 16.72
C GLU A 163 -19.12 12.86 15.75
N SER A 164 -19.49 13.98 15.13
CA SER A 164 -20.61 14.06 14.19
C SER A 164 -20.42 15.10 13.10
N LEU A 165 -21.19 14.93 12.02
CA LEU A 165 -21.32 15.83 10.89
C LEU A 165 -22.75 16.33 10.84
N GLU A 166 -22.94 17.65 10.89
CA GLU A 166 -24.26 18.28 10.87
C GLU A 166 -24.61 18.76 9.46
N ASP A 167 -25.90 18.78 9.12
CA ASP A 167 -26.37 19.08 7.77
C ASP A 167 -26.22 20.56 7.35
N ASP A 168 -25.94 21.44 8.31
CA ASP A 168 -25.59 22.86 8.14
C ASP A 168 -24.11 23.08 7.78
N GLY A 169 -23.30 22.03 7.78
CA GLY A 169 -21.87 22.07 7.48
C GLY A 169 -20.96 22.13 8.71
N ARG A 170 -21.49 21.98 9.93
CA ARG A 170 -20.65 21.87 11.13
C ARG A 170 -20.06 20.48 11.27
N VAL A 171 -18.76 20.42 11.53
CA VAL A 171 -18.02 19.23 11.96
C VAL A 171 -17.78 19.35 13.45
N ILE A 172 -18.33 18.43 14.24
CA ILE A 172 -18.19 18.40 15.69
C ILE A 172 -17.11 17.38 16.07
N PHE A 173 -16.15 17.78 16.88
CA PHE A 173 -15.10 16.91 17.39
C PHE A 173 -15.43 16.40 18.80
N VAL A 174 -14.81 15.29 19.21
CA VAL A 174 -15.10 14.63 20.50
C VAL A 174 -14.80 15.48 21.75
N ASP A 175 -14.04 16.57 21.61
CA ASP A 175 -13.79 17.54 22.68
C ASP A 175 -14.87 18.63 22.77
N GLY A 176 -15.91 18.56 21.93
CA GLY A 176 -17.00 19.53 21.84
C GLY A 176 -16.67 20.76 21.00
N THR A 177 -15.44 20.88 20.48
CA THR A 177 -15.10 21.93 19.51
C THR A 177 -15.75 21.64 18.16
N TRP A 178 -15.91 22.68 17.33
CA TRP A 178 -16.51 22.53 16.01
C TRP A 178 -16.00 23.55 15.01
N VAL A 179 -16.11 23.21 13.73
CA VAL A 179 -15.79 24.09 12.60
C VAL A 179 -16.87 23.99 11.54
N VAL A 180 -17.08 25.04 10.74
CA VAL A 180 -17.90 24.95 9.52
C VAL A 180 -16.96 24.66 8.35
N ALA A 181 -17.11 23.49 7.74
CA ALA A 181 -16.21 23.03 6.68
C ALA A 181 -16.90 22.99 5.32
N ASP A 182 -16.17 23.29 4.25
CA ASP A 182 -16.65 23.17 2.88
C ASP A 182 -16.45 21.75 2.35
N THR A 183 -15.33 21.13 2.71
CA THR A 183 -14.97 19.78 2.27
C THR A 183 -14.48 18.91 3.42
N ILE A 184 -14.93 17.66 3.45
CA ILE A 184 -14.34 16.58 4.24
C ILE A 184 -13.49 15.71 3.33
N LEU A 185 -12.20 15.56 3.65
CA LEU A 185 -11.23 14.77 2.91
C LEU A 185 -10.78 13.56 3.74
N TYR A 186 -11.24 12.37 3.38
CA TYR A 186 -10.92 11.12 4.06
C TYR A 186 -9.54 10.60 3.64
N CYS A 187 -8.60 10.61 4.59
CA CYS A 187 -7.29 9.97 4.54
C CYS A 187 -7.28 8.71 5.41
N THR A 188 -8.35 7.91 5.31
CA THR A 188 -8.67 6.80 6.23
C THR A 188 -8.19 5.43 5.73
N GLY A 189 -7.35 5.41 4.70
CA GLY A 189 -6.70 4.20 4.20
C GLY A 189 -7.55 3.43 3.19
N TYR A 190 -7.22 2.16 3.00
CA TYR A 190 -7.78 1.32 1.94
C TYR A 190 -8.04 -0.08 2.46
N SER A 191 -8.94 -0.79 1.79
CA SER A 191 -9.27 -2.18 2.08
C SER A 191 -8.79 -3.11 0.96
N TYR A 192 -8.42 -4.34 1.31
CA TYR A 192 -8.16 -5.37 0.29
C TYR A 192 -9.47 -5.76 -0.37
N LYS A 193 -9.48 -5.85 -1.69
CA LYS A 193 -10.58 -6.43 -2.45
C LYS A 193 -10.05 -7.15 -3.69
N PHE A 194 -10.56 -8.36 -3.90
CA PHE A 194 -10.29 -9.18 -5.07
C PHE A 194 -11.62 -9.64 -5.69
N PRO A 195 -12.45 -8.69 -6.20
CA PRO A 195 -13.81 -9.01 -6.65
C PRO A 195 -13.83 -9.97 -7.85
N PHE A 196 -12.71 -10.10 -8.56
CA PHE A 196 -12.53 -11.03 -9.65
C PHE A 196 -12.21 -12.46 -9.19
N LEU A 197 -11.76 -12.68 -7.95
CA LEU A 197 -11.23 -13.97 -7.51
C LEU A 197 -12.30 -14.83 -6.83
N GLU A 198 -12.70 -15.92 -7.48
CA GLU A 198 -13.57 -16.95 -6.91
C GLU A 198 -12.73 -18.05 -6.25
N SER A 199 -12.41 -17.86 -4.97
CA SER A 199 -11.62 -18.84 -4.19
C SER A 199 -12.47 -19.95 -3.56
N LYS A 200 -13.81 -19.85 -3.61
CA LYS A 200 -14.77 -20.72 -2.89
C LYS A 200 -14.45 -20.82 -1.38
N GLY A 201 -14.17 -19.68 -0.75
CA GLY A 201 -13.89 -19.57 0.70
C GLY A 201 -12.48 -19.98 1.12
N ARG A 202 -11.59 -20.34 0.18
CA ARG A 202 -10.19 -20.73 0.48
C ARG A 202 -9.24 -19.55 0.65
N VAL A 203 -9.66 -18.37 0.19
CA VAL A 203 -9.01 -17.08 0.45
C VAL A 203 -10.11 -16.07 0.69
N GLU A 204 -10.06 -15.41 1.84
CA GLU A 204 -11.04 -14.43 2.26
C GLU A 204 -10.36 -13.15 2.72
N VAL A 205 -11.10 -12.04 2.65
CA VAL A 205 -10.73 -10.78 3.28
C VAL A 205 -11.69 -10.54 4.43
N ASP A 206 -11.17 -10.60 5.65
CA ASP A 206 -11.96 -10.47 6.88
C ASP A 206 -11.28 -9.46 7.81
N ASP A 207 -11.95 -8.33 8.07
CA ASP A 207 -11.37 -7.12 8.69
C ASP A 207 -10.00 -6.77 8.09
N ASP A 208 -9.92 -6.54 6.78
CA ASP A 208 -8.69 -6.25 6.03
C ASP A 208 -7.52 -7.27 6.23
N ARG A 209 -7.80 -8.47 6.73
CA ARG A 209 -6.86 -9.59 6.70
C ARG A 209 -7.16 -10.50 5.52
N VAL A 210 -6.21 -10.63 4.60
CA VAL A 210 -6.22 -11.60 3.51
C VAL A 210 -5.67 -12.93 4.02
N GLY A 211 -6.46 -13.99 3.98
CA GLY A 211 -6.04 -15.25 4.56
C GLY A 211 -6.90 -16.46 4.20
N PRO A 212 -6.42 -17.66 4.55
CA PRO A 212 -5.08 -17.96 5.09
C PRO A 212 -3.98 -17.83 4.02
N LEU A 213 -2.83 -17.24 4.36
CA LEU A 213 -1.68 -17.07 3.46
C LEU A 213 -0.36 -17.43 4.16
N PHE A 214 0.29 -18.50 3.74
CA PHE A 214 1.65 -18.84 4.16
C PHE A 214 2.61 -17.77 3.67
N GLU A 215 3.34 -17.18 4.62
CA GLU A 215 4.20 -16.02 4.39
C GLU A 215 3.50 -14.95 3.56
N HIS A 216 2.21 -14.64 3.78
CA HIS A 216 1.50 -13.62 3.00
C HIS A 216 1.50 -13.80 1.46
N THR A 217 1.88 -14.98 0.97
CA THR A 217 2.15 -15.24 -0.46
C THR A 217 1.28 -16.37 -0.98
N PHE A 218 1.29 -17.51 -0.29
CA PHE A 218 0.68 -18.75 -0.80
C PHE A 218 -0.54 -19.16 0.03
N PRO A 219 -1.74 -19.23 -0.54
CA PRO A 219 -2.86 -19.89 0.12
C PRO A 219 -2.58 -21.39 0.21
N PRO A 220 -2.53 -22.00 1.42
CA PRO A 220 -2.03 -23.37 1.57
C PRO A 220 -2.78 -24.43 0.74
N CYS A 221 -4.09 -24.26 0.53
CA CYS A 221 -4.92 -25.21 -0.24
C CYS A 221 -4.88 -24.98 -1.76
N LEU A 222 -4.36 -23.83 -2.20
CA LEU A 222 -4.32 -23.42 -3.62
C LEU A 222 -2.90 -23.32 -4.18
N SER A 223 -1.89 -23.45 -3.33
CA SER A 223 -0.50 -23.37 -3.73
C SER A 223 -0.05 -24.60 -4.54
N PRO A 224 0.96 -24.44 -5.41
CA PRO A 224 1.56 -23.16 -5.81
C PRO A 224 0.76 -22.41 -6.88
N SER A 225 -0.32 -23.01 -7.40
CA SER A 225 -1.07 -22.50 -8.56
C SER A 225 -1.79 -21.16 -8.35
N LEU A 226 -2.03 -20.74 -7.11
CA LEU A 226 -2.42 -19.38 -6.77
C LEU A 226 -1.39 -18.79 -5.81
N SER A 227 -0.98 -17.56 -6.06
CA SER A 227 -0.10 -16.80 -5.17
C SER A 227 -0.40 -15.31 -5.25
N PHE A 228 0.10 -14.55 -4.27
CA PHE A 228 -0.10 -13.11 -4.16
C PHE A 228 1.24 -12.40 -4.06
N VAL A 229 1.33 -11.23 -4.71
CA VAL A 229 2.45 -10.29 -4.56
C VAL A 229 1.94 -9.00 -3.93
N GLY A 230 2.66 -8.51 -2.92
CA GLY A 230 2.40 -7.21 -2.32
C GLY A 230 1.19 -7.17 -1.39
N ILE A 231 0.89 -8.26 -0.68
CA ILE A 231 -0.08 -8.22 0.43
C ILE A 231 0.49 -7.46 1.64
N PRO A 232 1.73 -7.70 2.10
CA PRO A 232 2.27 -7.03 3.27
C PRO A 232 2.47 -5.51 3.09
N ARG A 233 2.33 -4.77 4.20
CA ARG A 233 2.48 -3.31 4.29
C ARG A 233 3.62 -2.95 5.25
N LYS A 234 4.03 -1.67 5.20
CA LYS A 234 5.13 -1.12 6.00
C LYS A 234 6.44 -1.89 5.79
N LEU A 235 6.90 -1.94 4.54
CA LEU A 235 8.12 -2.64 4.13
C LEU A 235 8.82 -1.88 3.01
N ILE A 236 10.02 -2.32 2.63
CA ILE A 236 10.73 -1.76 1.47
C ILE A 236 10.16 -2.39 0.21
N GLY A 237 9.30 -1.63 -0.49
CA GLY A 237 8.47 -2.11 -1.60
C GLY A 237 9.21 -2.96 -2.63
N PHE A 238 10.01 -2.33 -3.50
CA PHE A 238 10.58 -3.04 -4.66
C PHE A 238 11.47 -4.24 -4.32
N PRO A 239 12.45 -4.15 -3.39
CA PRO A 239 13.27 -5.31 -3.03
C PRO A 239 12.44 -6.47 -2.48
N PHE A 240 11.43 -6.17 -1.66
CA PHE A 240 10.54 -7.20 -1.12
C PHE A 240 9.69 -7.84 -2.24
N PHE A 241 9.08 -7.04 -3.11
CA PHE A 241 8.26 -7.57 -4.22
C PHE A 241 9.09 -8.38 -5.21
N GLU A 242 10.35 -7.99 -5.45
CA GLU A 242 11.28 -8.76 -6.28
C GLU A 242 11.60 -10.12 -5.65
N ALA A 243 11.93 -10.16 -4.35
CA ALA A 243 12.21 -11.42 -3.66
C ALA A 243 10.98 -12.33 -3.64
N GLN A 244 9.80 -11.78 -3.37
CA GLN A 244 8.53 -12.49 -3.41
C GLN A 244 8.22 -13.06 -4.81
N ALA A 245 8.39 -12.25 -5.87
CA ALA A 245 8.17 -12.69 -7.25
C ALA A 245 9.17 -13.78 -7.67
N LYS A 246 10.45 -13.65 -7.29
CA LYS A 246 11.47 -14.69 -7.54
C LYS A 246 11.13 -16.00 -6.85
N TRP A 247 10.60 -15.96 -5.62
CA TRP A 247 10.22 -17.16 -4.89
C TRP A 247 9.07 -17.89 -5.58
N ILE A 248 8.03 -17.15 -5.95
CA ILE A 248 6.91 -17.68 -6.73
C ILE A 248 7.42 -18.31 -8.04
N ALA A 249 8.30 -17.62 -8.78
CA ALA A 249 8.86 -18.14 -10.03
C ALA A 249 9.70 -19.42 -9.84
N GLN A 250 10.50 -19.51 -8.78
CA GLN A 250 11.26 -20.72 -8.46
C GLN A 250 10.35 -21.90 -8.11
N VAL A 251 9.29 -21.65 -7.33
CA VAL A 251 8.31 -22.68 -6.98
C VAL A 251 7.55 -23.16 -8.22
N LEU A 252 7.06 -22.24 -9.06
CA LEU A 252 6.33 -22.58 -10.29
C LEU A 252 7.21 -23.29 -11.33
N SER A 253 8.51 -22.99 -11.38
CA SER A 253 9.47 -23.69 -12.25
C SER A 253 10.02 -25.00 -11.69
N GLY A 254 9.61 -25.39 -10.47
CA GLY A 254 10.09 -26.60 -9.79
C GLY A 254 11.52 -26.51 -9.25
N LYS A 255 12.13 -25.32 -9.24
CA LYS A 255 13.47 -25.08 -8.68
C LYS A 255 13.47 -25.01 -7.15
N SER A 256 12.34 -24.67 -6.56
CA SER A 256 12.13 -24.62 -5.11
C SER A 256 10.82 -25.35 -4.76
N SER A 257 10.75 -25.92 -3.57
CA SER A 257 9.55 -26.61 -3.06
C SER A 257 8.93 -25.84 -1.91
N LEU A 258 7.61 -25.98 -1.77
CA LEU A 258 6.89 -25.50 -0.60
C LEU A 258 6.78 -26.60 0.46
N PRO A 259 6.65 -26.24 1.75
CA PRO A 259 6.22 -27.16 2.79
C PRO A 259 4.85 -27.78 2.46
N SER A 260 4.46 -28.84 3.19
CA SER A 260 3.14 -29.42 3.02
C SER A 260 2.03 -28.40 3.35
N PRO A 261 0.82 -28.54 2.79
CA PRO A 261 -0.32 -27.69 3.14
C PRO A 261 -0.59 -27.59 4.64
N ASP A 262 -0.43 -28.70 5.38
CA ASP A 262 -0.61 -28.72 6.82
C ASP A 262 0.46 -27.90 7.57
N GLN A 263 1.73 -28.01 7.13
CA GLN A 263 2.82 -27.20 7.70
C GLN A 263 2.61 -25.71 7.42
N MET A 264 2.16 -25.37 6.21
CA MET A 264 1.81 -24.01 5.83
C MET A 264 0.65 -23.46 6.68
N LEU A 265 -0.41 -24.25 6.88
CA LEU A 265 -1.55 -23.87 7.73
C LEU A 265 -1.14 -23.68 9.19
N GLN A 266 -0.28 -24.55 9.72
CA GLN A 266 0.27 -24.43 11.07
C GLN A 266 1.06 -23.12 11.23
N SER A 267 1.94 -22.80 10.27
CA SER A 267 2.69 -21.54 10.26
C SER A 267 1.78 -20.31 10.23
N VAL A 268 0.70 -20.35 9.43
CA VAL A 268 -0.32 -19.28 9.39
C VAL A 268 -1.00 -19.11 10.75
N ALA A 269 -1.40 -20.22 11.38
CA ALA A 269 -2.06 -20.20 12.68
C ALA A 269 -1.14 -19.65 13.79
N ASP A 270 0.14 -20.03 13.78
CA ASP A 270 1.12 -19.55 14.75
C ASP A 270 1.43 -18.06 14.55
N PHE A 271 1.49 -17.60 13.29
CA PHE A 271 1.62 -16.17 12.98
C PHE A 271 0.40 -15.38 13.48
N TYR A 272 -0.84 -15.83 13.21
CA TYR A 272 -2.02 -15.14 13.73
C TYR A 272 -2.05 -15.10 15.26
N ARG A 273 -1.73 -16.21 15.92
CA ARG A 273 -1.63 -16.25 17.39
C ARG A 273 -0.60 -15.26 17.92
N SER A 274 0.55 -15.11 17.28
CA SER A 274 1.57 -14.14 17.73
C SER A 274 1.10 -12.69 17.58
N ARG A 275 0.35 -12.36 16.51
CA ARG A 275 -0.27 -11.04 16.34
C ARG A 275 -1.33 -10.75 17.41
N ASP A 276 -2.17 -11.74 17.70
CA ASP A 276 -3.22 -11.61 18.74
C ASP A 276 -2.58 -11.41 20.12
N LEU A 277 -1.55 -12.17 20.47
CA LEU A 277 -0.79 -12.01 21.72
C LEU A 277 -0.09 -10.65 21.82
N ALA A 278 0.33 -10.07 20.70
CA ALA A 278 0.90 -8.73 20.63
C ALA A 278 -0.16 -7.60 20.65
N GLY A 279 -1.46 -7.94 20.74
CA GLY A 279 -2.55 -6.96 20.75
C GLY A 279 -2.75 -6.24 19.42
N VAL A 280 -2.26 -6.82 18.32
CA VAL A 280 -2.36 -6.20 16.99
C VAL A 280 -3.78 -6.36 16.48
N PRO A 281 -4.47 -5.28 16.08
CA PRO A 281 -5.77 -5.39 15.44
C PRO A 281 -5.71 -6.22 14.15
N LYS A 282 -6.76 -7.00 13.87
CA LYS A 282 -6.82 -7.92 12.73
C LYS A 282 -6.58 -7.24 11.38
N HIS A 283 -7.13 -6.05 11.14
CA HIS A 283 -6.81 -5.24 9.94
C HIS A 283 -5.34 -4.83 9.79
N ASN A 284 -4.53 -4.94 10.85
CA ASN A 284 -3.08 -4.71 10.84
C ASN A 284 -2.27 -6.03 10.84
N THR A 285 -2.90 -7.16 10.49
CA THR A 285 -2.20 -8.45 10.38
C THR A 285 -1.04 -8.38 9.38
N HIS A 286 -1.22 -7.64 8.29
CA HIS A 286 -0.23 -7.50 7.23
C HIS A 286 0.75 -6.33 7.42
N ASP A 287 0.70 -5.62 8.55
CA ASP A 287 1.69 -4.62 8.91
C ASP A 287 2.92 -5.30 9.50
N ILE A 288 3.96 -5.49 8.67
CA ILE A 288 5.17 -6.22 9.06
C ILE A 288 6.18 -5.30 9.76
N ALA A 289 6.52 -4.16 9.15
CA ALA A 289 7.44 -3.17 9.72
C ALA A 289 8.79 -3.74 10.19
N ASP A 290 9.32 -4.74 9.48
CA ASP A 290 10.54 -5.46 9.84
C ASP A 290 11.36 -5.82 8.60
N PHE A 291 12.61 -5.36 8.53
CA PHE A 291 13.51 -5.68 7.43
C PHE A 291 13.98 -7.14 7.45
N THR A 292 14.06 -7.78 8.62
CA THR A 292 14.45 -9.19 8.71
C THR A 292 13.42 -10.09 8.04
N TYR A 293 12.15 -9.66 8.03
CA TYR A 293 11.10 -10.33 7.26
C TYR A 293 11.35 -10.25 5.75
N CYS A 294 11.98 -9.18 5.24
CA CYS A 294 12.37 -9.09 3.84
C CYS A 294 13.56 -10.03 3.54
N ASP A 295 14.54 -10.11 4.44
CA ASP A 295 15.70 -11.01 4.29
C ASP A 295 15.28 -12.49 4.28
N LYS A 296 14.27 -12.86 5.06
CA LYS A 296 13.68 -14.20 5.05
C LYS A 296 13.22 -14.64 3.65
N TYR A 297 12.73 -13.73 2.82
CA TYR A 297 12.37 -14.06 1.44
C TYR A 297 13.59 -14.27 0.56
N ALA A 298 14.65 -13.49 0.78
CA ALA A 298 15.92 -13.68 0.10
C ALA A 298 16.51 -15.07 0.41
N ASP A 299 16.35 -15.55 1.65
CA ASP A 299 16.74 -16.91 2.04
C ASP A 299 15.98 -17.99 1.24
N TYR A 300 14.67 -17.83 1.03
CA TYR A 300 13.88 -18.79 0.25
C TYR A 300 14.33 -18.92 -1.22
N VAL A 301 14.92 -17.87 -1.78
CA VAL A 301 15.37 -17.84 -3.18
C VAL A 301 16.88 -17.97 -3.36
N GLY A 302 17.65 -18.04 -2.26
CA GLY A 302 19.11 -18.01 -2.30
C GLY A 302 19.66 -16.69 -2.85
N PHE A 303 18.96 -15.58 -2.62
CA PHE A 303 19.38 -14.25 -3.06
C PHE A 303 20.12 -13.53 -1.93
N PRO A 304 21.04 -12.61 -2.23
CA PRO A 304 21.67 -11.79 -1.20
C PRO A 304 20.63 -11.04 -0.39
N HIS A 305 20.87 -10.94 0.92
CA HIS A 305 20.09 -10.07 1.80
C HIS A 305 20.20 -8.63 1.35
N LEU A 306 19.22 -7.82 1.72
CA LEU A 306 19.29 -6.39 1.44
C LEU A 306 20.50 -5.80 2.17
N GLU A 307 21.32 -5.03 1.46
CA GLU A 307 22.53 -4.44 2.03
C GLU A 307 22.18 -3.53 3.22
N GLU A 308 22.98 -3.60 4.29
CA GLU A 308 22.67 -2.92 5.55
C GLU A 308 22.57 -1.40 5.38
N TRP A 309 23.43 -0.81 4.53
CA TRP A 309 23.38 0.62 4.22
C TRP A 309 22.03 1.05 3.62
N ARG A 310 21.34 0.18 2.86
CA ARG A 310 20.00 0.49 2.31
C ARG A 310 18.93 0.49 3.39
N LYS A 311 19.02 -0.45 4.34
CA LYS A 311 18.12 -0.51 5.52
C LYS A 311 18.31 0.75 6.36
N GLN A 312 19.56 1.11 6.64
CA GLN A 312 19.92 2.34 7.36
C GLN A 312 19.47 3.60 6.62
N LEU A 313 19.63 3.66 5.30
CA LEU A 313 19.17 4.79 4.48
C LEU A 313 17.65 4.94 4.51
N CYS A 314 16.90 3.82 4.53
CA CYS A 314 15.45 3.82 4.68
C CYS A 314 15.03 4.34 6.07
N LEU A 315 15.65 3.82 7.14
CA LEU A 315 15.40 4.27 8.51
C LEU A 315 15.73 5.75 8.70
N SER A 316 16.88 6.20 8.18
CA SER A 316 17.28 7.61 8.20
C SER A 316 16.24 8.50 7.52
N ALA A 317 15.73 8.11 6.33
CA ALA A 317 14.68 8.85 5.65
C ALA A 317 13.37 8.91 6.48
N LEU A 318 12.98 7.80 7.11
CA LEU A 318 11.78 7.74 7.95
C LEU A 318 11.93 8.61 9.19
N THR A 319 13.04 8.52 9.91
CA THR A 319 13.34 9.36 11.08
C THR A 319 13.36 10.84 10.69
N ASN A 320 14.04 11.19 9.60
CA ASN A 320 14.08 12.56 9.10
C ASN A 320 12.67 13.08 8.72
N SER A 321 11.81 12.23 8.15
CA SER A 321 10.40 12.62 7.89
C SER A 321 9.58 12.86 9.17
N GLN A 322 9.92 12.16 10.27
CA GLN A 322 9.27 12.38 11.56
C GLN A 322 9.75 13.65 12.26
N GLU A 323 10.99 14.08 12.01
CA GLU A 323 11.58 15.26 12.65
C GLU A 323 11.42 16.54 11.82
N ASN A 324 11.48 16.41 10.49
CA ASN A 324 11.60 17.51 9.53
C ASN A 324 10.59 17.32 8.38
N LEU A 325 9.33 17.07 8.73
CA LEU A 325 8.24 16.67 7.82
C LEU A 325 8.09 17.53 6.56
N GLU A 326 8.36 18.83 6.63
CA GLU A 326 8.26 19.75 5.49
C GLU A 326 9.48 19.70 4.55
N THR A 327 10.67 19.39 5.09
CA THR A 327 11.95 19.56 4.39
C THR A 327 12.73 18.25 4.20
N TYR A 328 12.25 17.12 4.73
CA TYR A 328 12.97 15.84 4.72
C TYR A 328 13.30 15.34 3.31
N ARG A 329 12.58 15.82 2.29
CA ARG A 329 12.81 15.50 0.88
C ARG A 329 13.97 16.27 0.26
N ASP A 330 14.39 17.37 0.88
CA ASP A 330 15.38 18.32 0.36
C ASP A 330 16.63 18.45 1.25
N SER A 331 16.56 18.00 2.51
CA SER A 331 17.66 18.06 3.48
C SER A 331 17.81 16.75 4.23
N TRP A 332 19.03 16.24 4.35
CA TRP A 332 19.36 14.98 5.04
C TRP A 332 20.84 14.96 5.49
N ASP A 333 21.11 14.24 6.58
CA ASP A 333 22.44 14.19 7.23
C ASP A 333 23.15 12.84 7.06
N ASP A 334 22.78 12.04 6.07
CA ASP A 334 23.32 10.70 5.79
C ASP A 334 24.22 10.64 4.54
N HIS A 335 25.06 11.66 4.36
CA HIS A 335 25.95 11.82 3.22
C HIS A 335 26.83 10.59 2.97
N GLU A 336 27.29 9.91 4.01
CA GLU A 336 28.13 8.70 3.91
C GLU A 336 27.38 7.53 3.25
N LEU A 337 26.12 7.29 3.65
CA LEU A 337 25.28 6.25 3.05
C LEU A 337 24.99 6.53 1.56
N LEU A 338 24.89 7.81 1.20
CA LEU A 338 24.72 8.22 -0.20
C LEU A 338 26.00 8.03 -1.02
N GLN A 339 27.18 8.22 -0.45
CA GLN A 339 28.43 7.89 -1.14
C GLN A 339 28.53 6.40 -1.41
N GLU A 340 28.16 5.56 -0.44
CA GLU A 340 28.09 4.11 -0.63
C GLU A 340 27.08 3.73 -1.72
N ALA A 341 25.91 4.36 -1.73
CA ALA A 341 24.92 4.19 -2.79
C ALA A 341 25.49 4.51 -4.18
N LEU A 342 26.18 5.65 -4.33
CA LEU A 342 26.76 6.08 -5.61
C LEU A 342 27.89 5.18 -6.10
N GLN A 343 28.56 4.46 -5.21
CA GLN A 343 29.61 3.50 -5.54
C GLN A 343 29.05 2.10 -5.84
N SER A 344 27.78 1.84 -5.50
CA SER A 344 27.13 0.56 -5.77
C SER A 344 27.05 0.26 -7.27
N SER A 345 27.25 -1.00 -7.63
CA SER A 345 27.11 -1.51 -9.00
C SER A 345 25.76 -1.19 -9.64
N HIS A 346 24.72 -1.04 -8.82
CA HIS A 346 23.38 -0.66 -9.28
C HIS A 346 23.29 0.77 -9.86
N PHE A 347 24.21 1.67 -9.47
CA PHE A 347 24.26 3.05 -9.97
C PHE A 347 25.42 3.31 -10.93
N THR A 348 26.47 2.49 -10.89
CA THR A 348 27.65 2.65 -11.76
C THR A 348 27.55 1.91 -13.09
N ASN A 349 26.67 0.89 -13.20
CA ASN A 349 26.51 0.08 -14.42
C ASN A 349 25.62 0.69 -15.52
N PHE A 350 25.13 1.92 -15.37
CA PHE A 350 24.41 2.64 -16.43
C PHE A 350 25.30 3.59 -17.26
N ASN A 351 26.63 3.56 -17.05
CA ASN A 351 27.60 4.22 -17.92
C ASN A 351 28.24 3.19 -18.87
N CYS A 352 27.47 2.69 -19.84
CA CYS A 352 27.99 1.98 -21.02
C CYS A 352 27.20 2.41 -22.25
#